data_AF-A0A4S8KPM1-F1
#
_entry.id   AF-A0A4S8KPM1-F1
#
_cell.length_a   1.000
_cell.length_b   1.000
_cell.length_c   1.000
_cell.angle_alpha   90.00
_cell.angle_beta   90.00
_cell.angle_gamma   90.00
#
_symmetry.space_group_name_H-M   'P 1'
#
loop_
_entity.id
_entity.type
_entity.pdbx_description
1 polymer ?
#
loop_
_entity_poly.entity_id
_entity_poly.type
_entity_poly.pdbx_seq_one_letter_code
_entity_poly.pdbx_strand_id
1 'polypeptide(L)'
;MDSIFQAKKPIHKDKGKQRADNKRPARPAGGDSFRPGNSAAVAASLLDKQQQHEKCHQRITDLVQEIGSLLALEAETSVNAEDEPEPPSSDDESLNNSEFYDTDGETELIQPPSHLRAPPPSYQLSPPKASPSTPKRSTRTPFQPNTSHFPTNLPVAGPSTSGHASVTTPRAQRQPKKWEAYAVYKGKRIGVFKQWSSVLSSVSQDSHAVYKGFQSSNLAHQSFDLVRTSGILELLAYTPLTGEPWFVVTRGVAPGVYYGYYAMMRDGLYWASGAVHVSNTKADADALFVNEFMSHNVVTLPCENIGSSDLEVAGLRVKASMNPISKKVFYEIFLEAKPDV
;
A
#
# COMPACT_ATOMS: atom_id res chain seq x y z
N MET A 1 -10.06 23.05 49.73
CA MET A 1 -10.51 21.66 49.51
C MET A 1 -9.56 21.05 48.50
N ASP A 2 -8.48 20.48 49.01
CA ASP A 2 -7.37 19.94 48.21
C ASP A 2 -7.65 18.49 47.86
N SER A 3 -7.71 18.19 46.55
CA SER A 3 -7.97 16.84 46.04
C SER A 3 -6.67 16.21 45.56
N ILE A 4 -6.17 15.26 46.34
CA ILE A 4 -4.94 14.50 46.12
C ILE A 4 -5.25 13.29 45.22
N PHE A 5 -4.73 13.28 43.99
CA PHE A 5 -4.75 12.09 43.13
C PHE A 5 -3.49 11.24 43.35
N GLN A 6 -3.66 10.05 43.91
CA GLN A 6 -2.60 9.05 44.00
C GLN A 6 -2.48 8.23 42.71
N ALA A 7 -1.29 8.24 42.11
CA ALA A 7 -0.95 7.44 40.94
C ALA A 7 -0.58 5.99 41.34
N LYS A 8 -1.31 5.00 40.82
CA LYS A 8 -1.01 3.57 40.94
C LYS A 8 0.12 3.17 39.98
N LYS A 9 1.19 2.56 40.52
CA LYS A 9 2.31 1.99 39.76
C LYS A 9 1.89 0.66 39.10
N PRO A 10 2.31 0.39 37.85
CA PRO A 10 2.05 -0.89 37.20
C PRO A 10 3.03 -1.98 37.66
N ILE A 11 2.47 -3.16 37.91
CA ILE A 11 3.14 -4.40 38.32
C ILE A 11 3.73 -5.09 37.08
N HIS A 12 5.06 -5.22 37.04
CA HIS A 12 5.79 -5.92 36.00
C HIS A 12 5.69 -7.45 36.23
N LYS A 13 4.97 -8.17 35.37
CA LYS A 13 4.93 -9.64 35.39
C LYS A 13 6.05 -10.20 34.52
N ASP A 14 7.04 -10.78 35.17
CA ASP A 14 8.11 -11.57 34.59
C ASP A 14 7.56 -12.92 34.12
N LYS A 15 7.77 -13.28 32.85
CA LYS A 15 7.38 -14.58 32.29
C LYS A 15 8.65 -15.32 31.88
N GLY A 16 9.05 -16.25 32.75
CA GLY A 16 10.15 -17.18 32.54
C GLY A 16 9.99 -17.97 31.23
N LYS A 17 11.07 -17.97 30.43
CA LYS A 17 11.16 -18.63 29.13
C LYS A 17 11.93 -19.95 29.33
N GLN A 18 11.20 -21.07 29.38
CA GLN A 18 11.79 -22.41 29.36
C GLN A 18 12.50 -22.65 28.02
N ARG A 19 13.80 -22.94 28.07
CA ARG A 19 14.59 -23.42 26.93
C ARG A 19 14.45 -24.94 26.85
N ALA A 20 13.99 -25.44 25.72
CA ALA A 20 14.05 -26.85 25.38
C ALA A 20 15.41 -27.14 24.71
N ASP A 21 16.16 -28.06 25.31
CA ASP A 21 17.43 -28.59 24.80
C ASP A 21 17.19 -29.51 23.61
N ASN A 22 17.35 -28.99 22.38
CA ASN A 22 17.41 -29.80 21.18
C ASN A 22 18.82 -30.35 20.97
N LYS A 23 19.04 -31.59 21.42
CA LYS A 23 20.20 -32.42 21.06
C LYS A 23 20.25 -32.63 19.54
N ARG A 24 21.32 -32.15 18.92
CA ARG A 24 21.62 -32.34 17.49
C ARG A 24 22.24 -33.73 17.27
N PRO A 25 21.75 -34.54 16.32
CA PRO A 25 22.41 -35.80 15.97
C PRO A 25 23.73 -35.53 15.22
N ALA A 26 24.72 -36.38 15.50
CA ALA A 26 26.07 -36.31 14.95
C ALA A 26 26.10 -36.51 13.43
N ARG A 27 26.89 -35.68 12.74
CA ARG A 27 27.18 -35.78 11.30
C ARG A 27 28.25 -36.87 11.09
N PRO A 28 28.06 -37.83 10.18
CA PRO A 28 29.16 -38.70 9.76
C PRO A 28 30.11 -37.92 8.84
N ALA A 29 31.40 -38.18 9.01
CA ALA A 29 32.47 -37.67 8.17
C ALA A 29 32.74 -38.62 7.00
N GLY A 30 32.96 -38.05 5.82
CA GLY A 30 33.71 -38.69 4.74
C GLY A 30 32.89 -39.10 3.51
N GLY A 31 33.36 -38.66 2.35
CA GLY A 31 33.06 -39.31 1.07
C GLY A 31 32.64 -38.35 -0.04
N ASP A 32 33.61 -37.72 -0.69
CA ASP A 32 33.45 -37.17 -2.04
C ASP A 32 33.04 -38.29 -3.01
N SER A 33 31.81 -38.23 -3.52
CA SER A 33 31.42 -38.93 -4.74
C SER A 33 30.24 -38.21 -5.37
N PHE A 34 30.51 -37.61 -6.53
CA PHE A 34 29.50 -37.09 -7.45
C PHE A 34 28.47 -38.17 -7.77
N ARG A 35 27.24 -38.02 -7.26
CA ARG A 35 26.07 -38.82 -7.65
C ARG A 35 25.11 -37.95 -8.49
N PRO A 36 24.81 -38.32 -9.73
CA PRO A 36 23.69 -37.75 -10.47
C PRO A 36 22.42 -38.49 -10.05
N GLY A 37 21.55 -37.87 -9.25
CA GLY A 37 20.35 -38.57 -8.76
C GLY A 37 19.24 -37.74 -8.11
N ASN A 38 19.27 -36.41 -8.14
CA ASN A 38 18.31 -35.58 -7.37
C ASN A 38 17.09 -35.08 -8.15
N SER A 39 16.94 -35.40 -9.43
CA SER A 39 15.84 -34.86 -10.25
C SER A 39 14.45 -35.37 -9.82
N ALA A 40 14.33 -36.65 -9.43
CA ALA A 40 13.04 -37.23 -9.02
C ALA A 40 12.55 -36.70 -7.66
N ALA A 41 13.46 -36.47 -6.70
CA ALA A 41 13.10 -35.95 -5.38
C ALA A 41 12.64 -34.49 -5.43
N VAL A 42 13.24 -33.69 -6.32
CA VAL A 42 12.83 -32.29 -6.55
C VAL A 42 11.47 -32.23 -7.22
N ALA A 43 11.21 -33.09 -8.22
CA ALA A 43 9.91 -33.17 -8.87
C ALA A 43 8.78 -33.60 -7.91
N ALA A 44 9.04 -34.59 -7.04
CA ALA A 44 8.07 -35.03 -6.03
C ALA A 44 7.76 -33.94 -5.00
N SER A 45 8.75 -33.16 -4.58
CA SER A 45 8.54 -32.03 -3.66
C SER A 45 7.77 -30.87 -4.30
N LEU A 46 7.93 -30.65 -5.61
CA LEU A 46 7.19 -29.62 -6.33
C LEU A 46 5.70 -30.00 -6.46
N LEU A 47 5.42 -31.28 -6.75
CA LEU A 47 4.06 -31.79 -6.88
C LEU A 47 3.29 -31.74 -5.55
N ASP A 48 3.94 -32.11 -4.45
CA ASP A 48 3.32 -32.06 -3.11
C ASP A 48 2.99 -30.61 -2.69
N LYS A 49 3.86 -29.65 -3.03
CA LYS A 49 3.59 -28.22 -2.80
C LYS A 49 2.43 -27.70 -3.63
N GLN A 50 2.31 -28.13 -4.89
CA GLN A 50 1.19 -27.75 -5.74
C GLN A 50 -0.14 -28.30 -5.19
N GLN A 51 -0.14 -29.55 -4.75
CA GLN A 51 -1.32 -30.20 -4.16
C GLN A 51 -1.74 -29.54 -2.84
N GLN A 52 -0.78 -29.10 -2.01
CA GLN A 52 -1.08 -28.32 -0.80
C GLN A 52 -1.66 -26.94 -1.12
N HIS A 53 -1.20 -26.28 -2.19
CA HIS A 53 -1.71 -24.99 -2.61
C HIS A 53 -3.17 -25.09 -3.09
N GLU A 54 -3.49 -26.09 -3.90
CA GLU A 54 -4.87 -26.37 -4.34
C GLU A 54 -5.79 -26.69 -3.16
N LYS A 55 -5.32 -27.51 -2.21
CA LYS A 55 -6.10 -27.84 -1.00
C LYS A 55 -6.33 -26.62 -0.11
N CYS A 56 -5.38 -25.69 -0.06
CA CYS A 56 -5.53 -24.42 0.66
C CYS A 56 -6.57 -23.52 -0.01
N HIS A 57 -6.50 -23.36 -1.34
CA HIS A 57 -7.48 -22.60 -2.11
C HIS A 57 -8.90 -23.16 -1.94
N GLN A 58 -9.07 -24.49 -2.04
CA GLN A 58 -10.37 -25.12 -1.85
C GLN A 58 -10.95 -24.81 -0.48
N ARG A 59 -10.13 -24.89 0.58
CA ARG A 59 -10.57 -24.59 1.95
C ARG A 59 -10.99 -23.13 2.13
N ILE A 60 -10.35 -22.20 1.44
CA ILE A 60 -10.75 -20.77 1.46
C ILE A 60 -12.09 -20.61 0.77
N THR A 61 -12.29 -21.24 -0.40
CA THR A 61 -13.56 -21.20 -1.13
C THR A 61 -14.71 -21.78 -0.29
N ASP A 62 -14.49 -22.92 0.38
CA ASP A 62 -15.48 -23.55 1.25
C ASP A 62 -15.88 -22.63 2.42
N LEU A 63 -14.91 -21.91 3.02
CA LEU A 63 -15.13 -20.96 4.10
C LEU A 63 -15.95 -19.73 3.65
N VAL A 64 -15.65 -19.21 2.46
CA VAL A 64 -16.42 -18.09 1.88
C VAL A 64 -17.87 -18.51 1.64
N GLN A 65 -18.08 -19.73 1.14
CA GLN A 65 -19.42 -20.27 0.90
C GLN A 65 -20.18 -20.51 2.21
N GLU A 66 -19.54 -21.05 3.24
CA GLU A 66 -20.13 -21.23 4.58
C GLU A 66 -20.56 -19.89 5.19
N ILE A 67 -19.71 -18.87 5.12
CA ILE A 67 -20.05 -17.52 5.60
C ILE A 67 -21.23 -16.94 4.81
N GLY A 68 -21.26 -17.13 3.48
CA GLY A 68 -22.37 -16.72 2.63
C GLY A 68 -23.70 -17.38 3.04
N SER A 69 -23.68 -18.68 3.34
CA SER A 69 -24.86 -19.41 3.81
C SER A 69 -25.35 -18.94 5.19
N LEU A 70 -24.44 -18.64 6.12
CA LEU A 70 -24.81 -18.13 7.45
C LEU A 70 -25.48 -16.75 7.37
N LEU A 71 -24.98 -15.86 6.51
CA LEU A 71 -25.57 -14.53 6.31
C LEU A 71 -26.94 -14.61 5.63
N ALA A 72 -27.15 -15.55 4.71
CA ALA A 72 -28.46 -15.77 4.11
C ALA A 72 -29.49 -16.25 5.15
N LEU A 73 -29.08 -17.11 6.09
CA LEU A 73 -29.96 -17.63 7.13
C LEU A 73 -30.41 -16.55 8.12
N GLU A 74 -29.54 -15.59 8.45
CA GLU A 74 -29.90 -14.44 9.31
C GLU A 74 -30.94 -13.53 8.65
N ALA A 75 -30.89 -13.36 7.32
CA ALA A 75 -31.86 -12.54 6.59
C ALA A 75 -33.28 -13.13 6.60
N GLU A 76 -33.42 -14.45 6.59
CA GLU A 76 -34.74 -15.11 6.64
C GLU A 76 -35.37 -15.07 8.05
N THR A 77 -34.56 -14.93 9.11
CA THR A 77 -35.07 -14.86 10.49
C THR A 77 -35.56 -13.48 10.94
N SER A 78 -35.37 -12.43 10.15
CA SER A 78 -35.72 -11.06 10.52
C SER A 78 -37.11 -10.58 10.02
N VAL A 79 -37.88 -11.40 9.30
CA VAL A 79 -39.11 -10.95 8.61
C VAL A 79 -40.42 -11.40 9.29
N ASN A 80 -40.37 -12.02 10.47
CA ASN A 80 -41.56 -12.50 11.19
C ASN A 80 -41.90 -11.69 12.46
N ALA A 81 -41.68 -10.38 12.43
CA ALA A 81 -42.35 -9.46 13.36
C ALA A 81 -43.49 -8.79 12.59
N GLU A 82 -44.66 -9.44 12.62
CA GLU A 82 -45.93 -8.83 12.21
C GLU A 82 -46.22 -7.66 13.16
N ASP A 83 -45.95 -6.44 12.70
CA ASP A 83 -46.52 -5.22 13.27
C ASP A 83 -47.56 -4.73 12.27
N GLU A 84 -48.82 -4.94 12.66
CA GLU A 84 -50.03 -4.63 11.92
C GLU A 84 -50.13 -3.10 11.71
N PRO A 85 -50.11 -2.58 10.47
CA PRO A 85 -50.18 -1.15 10.25
C PRO A 85 -51.61 -0.64 10.48
N GLU A 86 -51.81 0.16 11.52
CA GLU A 86 -53.04 0.93 11.71
C GLU A 86 -53.31 1.84 10.50
N PRO A 87 -54.59 2.01 10.11
CA PRO A 87 -54.96 2.77 8.92
C PRO A 87 -54.66 4.27 9.08
N PRO A 88 -54.23 4.95 8.00
CA PRO A 88 -53.95 6.37 8.03
C PRO A 88 -55.23 7.18 8.28
N SER A 89 -55.20 8.03 9.32
CA SER A 89 -56.26 9.01 9.54
C SER A 89 -56.20 10.08 8.46
N SER A 90 -57.27 10.12 7.69
CA SER A 90 -57.66 11.16 6.75
C SER A 90 -57.80 12.50 7.48
N ASP A 91 -56.92 13.45 7.16
CA ASP A 91 -57.23 14.87 7.30
C ASP A 91 -57.08 15.52 5.91
N ASP A 92 -58.25 15.75 5.32
CA ASP A 92 -58.53 16.79 4.34
C ASP A 92 -57.93 18.13 4.80
N GLU A 93 -57.27 18.86 3.90
CA GLU A 93 -57.83 20.11 3.37
C GLU A 93 -56.80 20.89 2.54
N SER A 94 -57.32 21.51 1.48
CA SER A 94 -56.87 22.75 0.83
C SER A 94 -55.62 22.69 -0.07
N LEU A 95 -55.79 22.60 -1.40
CA LEU A 95 -56.19 23.63 -2.38
C LEU A 95 -55.02 24.48 -2.91
N ASN A 96 -55.06 24.72 -4.23
CA ASN A 96 -54.33 25.72 -5.03
C ASN A 96 -52.86 25.45 -5.40
N ASN A 97 -52.63 25.00 -6.63
CA ASN A 97 -52.42 25.92 -7.76
C ASN A 97 -52.33 25.15 -9.10
N SER A 98 -53.42 25.25 -9.85
CA SER A 98 -53.52 25.60 -11.27
C SER A 98 -52.21 25.55 -12.08
N GLU A 99 -52.11 24.67 -13.08
CA GLU A 99 -52.50 25.00 -14.46
C GLU A 99 -51.46 25.92 -15.14
N PHE A 100 -50.51 25.34 -15.86
CA PHE A 100 -49.86 26.05 -16.97
C PHE A 100 -49.12 25.13 -17.96
N TYR A 101 -49.80 24.95 -19.11
CA TYR A 101 -49.37 24.53 -20.45
C TYR A 101 -48.99 23.07 -20.77
N ASP A 102 -50.00 22.38 -21.30
CA ASP A 102 -49.89 21.75 -22.62
C ASP A 102 -49.83 22.83 -23.71
N THR A 103 -48.91 22.68 -24.68
CA THR A 103 -49.01 23.32 -26.00
C THR A 103 -48.30 22.44 -27.00
N ASP A 104 -49.11 21.72 -27.76
CA ASP A 104 -48.77 21.02 -28.98
C ASP A 104 -48.60 22.05 -30.11
N GLY A 105 -47.59 21.88 -30.98
CA GLY A 105 -47.41 22.81 -32.10
C GLY A 105 -46.17 22.56 -32.96
N GLU A 106 -46.35 21.70 -33.95
CA GLU A 106 -45.77 21.69 -35.32
C GLU A 106 -44.30 22.08 -35.61
N THR A 107 -43.67 21.15 -36.33
CA THR A 107 -42.61 21.29 -37.35
C THR A 107 -42.51 22.65 -38.05
N GLU A 108 -41.35 23.30 -37.95
CA GLU A 108 -40.83 24.13 -39.04
C GLU A 108 -39.30 24.10 -39.12
N LEU A 109 -38.82 24.01 -40.35
CA LEU A 109 -37.47 23.70 -40.81
C LEU A 109 -36.75 25.03 -41.04
N ILE A 110 -35.88 25.47 -40.12
CA ILE A 110 -35.15 26.75 -40.26
C ILE A 110 -33.63 26.51 -40.33
N GLN A 111 -33.05 26.97 -41.44
CA GLN A 111 -31.63 27.01 -41.76
C GLN A 111 -30.82 27.85 -40.74
N PRO A 112 -29.54 27.52 -40.50
CA PRO A 112 -28.69 28.34 -39.64
C PRO A 112 -28.23 29.62 -40.36
N PRO A 113 -28.35 30.82 -39.73
CA PRO A 113 -27.81 32.05 -40.27
C PRO A 113 -26.29 32.11 -40.05
N SER A 114 -25.56 32.20 -41.16
CA SER A 114 -24.16 32.59 -41.22
C SER A 114 -23.97 34.04 -40.79
N HIS A 115 -23.61 34.27 -39.52
CA HIS A 115 -23.13 35.57 -39.05
C HIS A 115 -21.63 35.55 -38.76
N LEU A 116 -20.94 36.41 -39.51
CA LEU A 116 -19.53 36.78 -39.41
C LEU A 116 -19.19 37.22 -37.97
N ARG A 117 -18.38 36.42 -37.29
CA ARG A 117 -17.80 36.75 -35.99
C ARG A 117 -16.65 37.73 -36.19
N ALA A 118 -16.79 38.91 -35.60
CA ALA A 118 -15.78 39.97 -35.56
C ALA A 118 -14.44 39.47 -34.97
N PRO A 119 -13.30 40.07 -35.37
CA PRO A 119 -11.99 39.71 -34.83
C PRO A 119 -11.85 40.13 -33.35
N PRO A 120 -11.09 39.38 -32.54
CA PRO A 120 -10.86 39.69 -31.13
C PRO A 120 -9.98 40.95 -30.94
N PRO A 121 -10.15 41.67 -29.82
CA PRO A 121 -9.35 42.85 -29.51
C PRO A 121 -7.88 42.49 -29.26
N SER A 122 -6.98 43.25 -29.88
CA SER A 122 -5.53 43.17 -29.72
C SER A 122 -5.14 43.55 -28.29
N TYR A 123 -4.62 42.61 -27.51
CA TYR A 123 -4.01 42.92 -26.22
C TYR A 123 -2.61 43.51 -26.43
N GLN A 124 -2.49 44.79 -26.12
CA GLN A 124 -1.25 45.56 -26.17
C GLN A 124 -0.34 45.14 -25.00
N LEU A 125 0.76 44.47 -25.34
CA LEU A 125 1.84 44.08 -24.43
C LEU A 125 2.50 45.31 -23.81
N SER A 126 2.45 45.41 -22.47
CA SER A 126 3.29 46.34 -21.70
C SER A 126 4.59 45.65 -21.27
N PRO A 127 5.76 46.31 -21.36
CA PRO A 127 7.06 45.70 -21.07
C PRO A 127 7.38 45.58 -19.57
N PRO A 128 8.27 44.64 -19.17
CA PRO A 128 8.56 44.32 -17.78
C PRO A 128 9.46 45.36 -17.11
N LYS A 129 9.10 45.71 -15.87
CA LYS A 129 9.88 46.58 -14.98
C LYS A 129 10.97 45.76 -14.27
N ALA A 130 12.19 46.29 -14.30
CA ALA A 130 13.42 45.67 -13.86
C ALA A 130 13.52 45.36 -12.35
N SER A 131 14.37 44.38 -12.05
CA SER A 131 14.82 43.86 -10.75
C SER A 131 15.39 44.90 -9.77
N PRO A 132 15.60 44.49 -8.50
CA PRO A 132 16.96 44.60 -7.95
C PRO A 132 17.44 43.39 -7.11
N SER A 133 18.64 42.93 -7.47
CA SER A 133 19.83 42.63 -6.66
C SER A 133 19.72 42.08 -5.21
N THR A 134 20.19 40.82 -5.06
CA THR A 134 21.11 40.21 -4.05
C THR A 134 21.24 40.78 -2.62
N PRO A 135 21.51 39.92 -1.62
CA PRO A 135 22.92 39.75 -1.20
C PRO A 135 23.38 38.32 -0.87
N LYS A 136 24.68 38.12 -1.15
CA LYS A 136 25.57 37.01 -0.75
C LYS A 136 25.59 36.78 0.77
N ARG A 137 25.68 35.53 1.24
CA ARG A 137 26.34 35.24 2.54
C ARG A 137 26.87 33.81 2.72
N SER A 138 28.19 33.75 2.89
CA SER A 138 29.04 32.90 3.76
C SER A 138 28.98 31.38 3.60
N THR A 139 30.00 30.72 3.04
CA THR A 139 31.33 30.40 3.62
C THR A 139 31.30 29.47 4.84
N ARG A 140 31.33 28.16 4.53
CA ARG A 140 32.27 27.13 5.04
C ARG A 140 32.51 27.00 6.55
N THR A 141 32.24 25.81 7.09
CA THR A 141 33.02 25.23 8.19
C THR A 141 33.03 23.70 8.05
N PRO A 142 34.20 23.04 7.91
CA PRO A 142 34.31 21.58 7.97
C PRO A 142 34.54 21.15 9.42
N PHE A 143 33.67 20.27 9.93
CA PHE A 143 33.87 19.58 11.19
C PHE A 143 35.01 18.56 11.06
N GLN A 144 36.06 18.72 11.87
CA GLN A 144 37.05 17.68 12.13
C GLN A 144 36.49 16.67 13.16
N PRO A 145 36.74 15.37 13.00
CA PRO A 145 36.54 14.39 14.07
C PRO A 145 37.71 14.44 15.06
N ASN A 146 37.38 14.64 16.33
CA ASN A 146 38.33 14.62 17.44
C ASN A 146 38.79 13.17 17.71
N THR A 147 40.06 12.90 17.44
CA THR A 147 40.76 11.67 17.83
C THR A 147 41.22 11.81 19.27
N SER A 148 40.53 11.14 20.20
CA SER A 148 40.97 11.05 21.60
C SER A 148 41.71 9.74 21.83
N HIS A 149 43.01 9.86 22.06
CA HIS A 149 43.91 8.81 22.51
C HIS A 149 43.79 8.64 24.02
N PHE A 150 43.56 7.41 24.48
CA PHE A 150 43.97 6.97 25.82
C PHE A 150 44.83 5.71 25.67
N PRO A 151 46.10 5.74 26.09
CA PRO A 151 46.84 4.53 26.42
C PRO A 151 46.65 4.22 27.91
N THR A 152 46.63 2.95 28.28
CA THR A 152 47.40 2.38 29.40
C THR A 152 47.15 0.88 29.46
N ASN A 153 48.20 0.12 29.17
CA ASN A 153 48.33 -1.30 29.42
C ASN A 153 48.62 -1.55 30.91
N LEU A 154 48.01 -2.58 31.51
CA LEU A 154 48.57 -3.34 32.64
C LEU A 154 48.19 -4.82 32.47
N PRO A 155 49.15 -5.77 32.55
CA PRO A 155 48.85 -7.20 32.47
C PRO A 155 48.63 -7.78 33.87
N VAL A 156 47.49 -8.41 34.10
CA VAL A 156 47.29 -9.33 35.23
C VAL A 156 47.02 -10.72 34.65
N ALA A 157 47.96 -11.62 34.93
CA ALA A 157 47.88 -13.03 34.57
C ALA A 157 46.86 -13.75 35.46
N GLY A 158 45.90 -14.43 34.84
CA GLY A 158 44.96 -15.32 35.51
C GLY A 158 44.52 -16.43 34.55
N PRO A 159 44.68 -17.72 34.90
CA PRO A 159 44.24 -18.83 34.06
C PRO A 159 42.80 -19.19 34.42
N SER A 160 41.84 -18.98 33.52
CA SER A 160 40.51 -19.59 33.65
C SER A 160 39.82 -19.77 32.31
N THR A 161 39.88 -21.02 31.87
CA THR A 161 38.89 -21.79 31.13
C THR A 161 37.50 -21.14 30.95
N SER A 162 37.21 -20.68 29.74
CA SER A 162 35.91 -20.96 29.08
C SER A 162 36.05 -20.57 27.61
N GLY A 163 36.13 -21.59 26.75
CA GLY A 163 36.17 -21.43 25.30
C GLY A 163 34.83 -20.95 24.76
N HIS A 164 34.57 -19.65 24.85
CA HIS A 164 33.60 -19.00 23.99
C HIS A 164 34.35 -18.61 22.71
N ALA A 165 34.29 -19.49 21.71
CA ALA A 165 34.63 -19.13 20.35
C ALA A 165 33.72 -17.95 19.97
N SER A 166 34.28 -16.74 20.03
CA SER A 166 33.67 -15.55 19.46
C SER A 166 33.58 -15.80 17.96
N VAL A 167 32.45 -16.37 17.55
CA VAL A 167 32.04 -16.42 16.15
C VAL A 167 31.76 -14.97 15.78
N THR A 168 32.80 -14.26 15.39
CA THR A 168 32.74 -13.00 14.67
C THR A 168 32.15 -13.32 13.30
N THR A 169 30.83 -13.46 13.24
CA THR A 169 30.10 -13.39 11.97
C THR A 169 30.46 -12.04 11.35
N PRO A 170 31.07 -11.99 10.15
CA PRO A 170 31.38 -10.74 9.49
C PRO A 170 30.08 -9.97 9.31
N ARG A 171 29.95 -8.86 10.03
CA ARG A 171 28.85 -7.91 9.90
C ARG A 171 28.96 -7.32 8.51
N ALA A 172 28.34 -7.98 7.52
CA ALA A 172 28.27 -7.51 6.16
C ALA A 172 27.74 -6.08 6.20
N GLN A 173 28.63 -5.11 6.00
CA GLN A 173 28.24 -3.73 5.81
C GLN A 173 27.49 -3.69 4.49
N ARG A 174 26.17 -3.87 4.56
CA ARG A 174 25.25 -3.65 3.45
C ARG A 174 25.36 -2.16 3.13
N GLN A 175 26.26 -1.84 2.21
CA GLN A 175 26.36 -0.51 1.64
C GLN A 175 24.95 -0.10 1.21
N PRO A 176 24.50 1.12 1.55
CA PRO A 176 23.16 1.57 1.19
C PRO A 176 22.99 1.40 -0.31
N LYS A 177 21.99 0.60 -0.70
CA LYS A 177 21.77 0.22 -2.09
C LYS A 177 21.48 1.48 -2.88
N LYS A 178 22.46 1.93 -3.67
CA LYS A 178 22.31 3.10 -4.52
C LYS A 178 21.30 2.75 -5.61
N TRP A 179 20.20 3.50 -5.67
CA TRP A 179 19.23 3.36 -6.75
C TRP A 179 19.84 3.89 -8.06
N GLU A 180 19.61 3.16 -9.15
CA GLU A 180 20.10 3.52 -10.49
C GLU A 180 19.19 4.55 -11.16
N ALA A 181 17.88 4.44 -10.92
CA ALA A 181 16.87 5.34 -11.45
C ALA A 181 15.71 5.53 -10.46
N TYR A 182 14.91 6.56 -10.70
CA TYR A 182 13.77 6.94 -9.88
C TYR A 182 12.58 7.23 -10.80
N ALA A 183 11.41 6.70 -10.48
CA ALA A 183 10.17 7.11 -11.12
C ALA A 183 9.43 8.09 -10.20
N VAL A 184 8.99 9.22 -10.77
CA VAL A 184 8.17 10.23 -10.09
C VAL A 184 6.80 10.21 -10.74
N TYR A 185 5.79 9.78 -10.00
CA TYR A 185 4.41 9.61 -10.46
C TYR A 185 3.56 10.84 -10.14
N LYS A 186 3.89 11.58 -9.06
CA LYS A 186 3.27 12.85 -8.69
C LYS A 186 4.33 13.85 -8.23
N GLY A 187 4.23 15.08 -8.71
CA GLY A 187 5.12 16.19 -8.39
C GLY A 187 5.16 17.21 -9.52
N LYS A 188 6.03 18.22 -9.40
CA LYS A 188 6.18 19.30 -10.38
C LYS A 188 6.60 18.81 -11.77
N ARG A 189 7.45 17.77 -11.80
CA ARG A 189 7.84 17.06 -13.03
C ARG A 189 7.70 15.58 -12.79
N ILE A 190 6.87 14.95 -13.60
CA ILE A 190 6.67 13.50 -13.60
C ILE A 190 7.58 12.84 -14.63
N GLY A 191 7.90 11.56 -14.42
CA GLY A 191 8.74 10.78 -15.32
C GLY A 191 9.84 10.00 -14.60
N VAL A 192 10.75 9.45 -15.37
CA VAL A 192 11.88 8.65 -14.86
C VAL A 192 13.17 9.47 -14.91
N PHE A 193 13.90 9.48 -13.80
CA PHE A 193 15.12 10.26 -13.61
C PHE A 193 16.28 9.38 -13.14
N LYS A 194 17.48 9.61 -13.67
CA LYS A 194 18.71 8.90 -13.25
C LYS A 194 19.35 9.49 -11.98
N GLN A 195 19.08 10.76 -11.69
CA GLN A 195 19.75 11.50 -10.62
C GLN A 195 18.75 11.97 -9.56
N TRP A 196 19.12 11.79 -8.29
CA TRP A 196 18.32 12.25 -7.16
C TRP A 196 18.11 13.77 -7.14
N SER A 197 19.08 14.56 -7.62
CA SER A 197 18.95 16.02 -7.73
C SER A 197 17.75 16.44 -8.59
N SER A 198 17.50 15.74 -9.70
CA SER A 198 16.34 15.97 -10.57
C SER A 198 15.03 15.59 -9.89
N VAL A 199 15.01 14.48 -9.15
CA VAL A 199 13.85 14.06 -8.36
C VAL A 199 13.54 15.10 -7.28
N LEU A 200 14.56 15.51 -6.51
CA LEU A 200 14.43 16.46 -5.42
C LEU A 200 13.81 17.78 -5.88
N SER A 201 14.24 18.31 -7.03
CA SER A 201 13.66 19.52 -7.62
C SER A 201 12.19 19.38 -8.06
N SER A 202 11.71 18.15 -8.22
CA SER A 202 10.36 17.83 -8.65
C SER A 202 9.42 17.56 -7.47
N VAL A 203 9.97 17.08 -6.34
CA VAL A 203 9.20 16.67 -5.16
C VAL A 203 9.29 17.66 -3.99
N SER A 204 10.32 18.51 -3.93
CA SER A 204 10.57 19.37 -2.74
C SER A 204 9.49 20.43 -2.46
N GLN A 205 8.71 20.79 -3.47
CA GLN A 205 7.66 21.81 -3.37
C GLN A 205 6.25 21.20 -3.17
N ASP A 206 6.13 19.88 -3.25
CA ASP A 206 4.84 19.18 -3.23
C ASP A 206 4.83 18.16 -2.09
N SER A 207 4.04 18.44 -1.04
CA SER A 207 3.88 17.55 0.12
C SER A 207 3.26 16.21 -0.23
N HIS A 208 2.57 16.13 -1.37
CA HIS A 208 1.89 14.92 -1.85
C HIS A 208 2.67 14.25 -2.98
N ALA A 209 3.94 14.61 -3.19
CA ALA A 209 4.76 13.99 -4.22
C ALA A 209 4.92 12.47 -4.00
N VAL A 210 4.79 11.71 -5.09
CA VAL A 210 4.88 10.25 -5.08
C VAL A 210 6.00 9.81 -5.99
N TYR A 211 6.99 9.13 -5.41
CA TYR A 211 8.17 8.66 -6.13
C TYR A 211 8.72 7.36 -5.54
N LYS A 212 9.46 6.61 -6.36
CA LYS A 212 10.16 5.39 -5.96
C LYS A 212 11.51 5.26 -6.66
N GLY A 213 12.53 4.80 -5.92
CA GLY A 213 13.82 4.38 -6.46
C GLY A 213 13.80 2.92 -6.94
N PHE A 214 14.48 2.65 -8.05
CA PHE A 214 14.61 1.33 -8.67
C PHE A 214 16.07 0.95 -8.87
N GLN A 215 16.34 -0.36 -8.84
CA GLN A 215 17.68 -0.90 -8.99
C GLN A 215 18.21 -0.83 -10.43
N SER A 216 17.31 -0.70 -11.40
CA SER A 216 17.64 -0.61 -12.82
C SER A 216 16.78 0.47 -13.48
N SER A 217 17.35 1.19 -14.44
CA SER A 217 16.61 2.14 -15.26
C SER A 217 15.47 1.50 -16.05
N ASN A 218 15.56 0.23 -16.44
CA ASN A 218 14.49 -0.45 -17.19
C ASN A 218 13.24 -0.65 -16.32
N LEU A 219 13.43 -1.13 -15.08
CA LEU A 219 12.35 -1.35 -14.13
C LEU A 219 11.59 -0.07 -13.77
N ALA A 220 12.32 1.06 -13.66
CA ALA A 220 11.70 2.36 -13.43
C ALA A 220 10.78 2.77 -14.60
N HIS A 221 11.21 2.57 -15.85
CA HIS A 221 10.38 2.85 -17.03
C HIS A 221 9.18 1.91 -17.11
N GLN A 222 9.38 0.60 -16.93
CA GLN A 222 8.28 -0.37 -16.94
C GLN A 222 7.20 -0.03 -15.91
N SER A 223 7.61 0.23 -14.66
CA SER A 223 6.69 0.64 -13.61
C SER A 223 5.97 1.96 -13.96
N PHE A 224 6.70 2.97 -14.45
CA PHE A 224 6.10 4.24 -14.86
C PHE A 224 5.11 4.07 -16.02
N ASP A 225 5.45 3.24 -17.00
CA ASP A 225 4.61 2.95 -18.16
C ASP A 225 3.34 2.18 -17.78
N LEU A 226 3.42 1.21 -16.88
CA LEU A 226 2.24 0.49 -16.36
C LEU A 226 1.27 1.43 -15.66
N VAL A 227 1.77 2.32 -14.81
CA VAL A 227 0.94 3.31 -14.09
C VAL A 227 0.32 4.32 -15.05
N ARG A 228 1.06 4.71 -16.09
CA ARG A 228 0.58 5.59 -17.16
C ARG A 228 -0.52 4.95 -18.00
N THR A 229 -0.33 3.72 -18.47
CA THR A 229 -1.30 3.06 -19.35
C THR A 229 -2.58 2.64 -18.65
N SER A 230 -2.55 2.47 -17.32
CA SER A 230 -3.74 2.17 -16.53
C SER A 230 -4.53 3.42 -16.10
N GLY A 231 -4.11 4.63 -16.50
CA GLY A 231 -4.83 5.86 -16.15
C GLY A 231 -4.60 6.36 -14.71
N ILE A 232 -3.62 5.80 -13.99
CA ILE A 232 -3.39 6.16 -12.59
C ILE A 232 -2.70 7.52 -12.49
N LEU A 233 -1.91 7.93 -13.49
CA LEU A 233 -1.25 9.25 -13.47
C LEU A 233 -2.26 10.41 -13.47
N GLU A 234 -3.37 10.26 -14.20
CA GLU A 234 -4.48 11.20 -14.25
C GLU A 234 -5.17 11.31 -12.87
N LEU A 235 -5.35 10.16 -12.21
CA LEU A 235 -5.87 10.08 -10.86
C LEU A 235 -4.92 10.69 -9.83
N LEU A 236 -3.61 10.54 -10.00
CA LEU A 236 -2.60 11.22 -9.16
C LEU A 236 -2.55 12.73 -9.43
N ALA A 237 -2.92 13.20 -10.62
CA ALA A 237 -2.98 14.63 -10.91
C ALA A 237 -4.16 15.32 -10.21
N TYR A 238 -5.20 14.56 -9.85
CA TYR A 238 -6.30 15.06 -9.02
C TYR A 238 -5.78 15.62 -7.70
N THR A 239 -6.30 16.79 -7.31
CA THR A 239 -5.99 17.44 -6.03
C THR A 239 -7.33 17.80 -5.39
N PRO A 240 -7.74 17.13 -4.31
CA PRO A 240 -8.99 17.45 -3.64
C PRO A 240 -8.92 18.84 -3.00
N LEU A 241 -10.08 19.45 -2.79
CA LEU A 241 -10.17 20.76 -2.13
C LEU A 241 -9.69 20.71 -0.68
N THR A 242 -9.85 19.57 -0.01
CA THR A 242 -9.55 19.38 1.40
C THR A 242 -8.85 18.05 1.66
N GLY A 243 -7.66 18.11 2.26
CA GLY A 243 -6.94 16.94 2.76
C GLY A 243 -6.39 16.00 1.69
N GLU A 244 -5.97 14.80 2.10
CA GLU A 244 -5.68 13.72 1.17
C GLU A 244 -6.94 12.88 0.93
N PRO A 245 -7.20 12.41 -0.29
CA PRO A 245 -8.40 11.64 -0.57
C PRO A 245 -8.24 10.17 -0.11
N TRP A 246 -9.37 9.48 -0.03
CA TRP A 246 -9.42 8.04 0.15
C TRP A 246 -9.43 7.35 -1.22
N PHE A 247 -8.66 6.28 -1.34
CA PHE A 247 -8.56 5.50 -2.56
C PHE A 247 -9.10 4.10 -2.33
N VAL A 248 -9.93 3.63 -3.24
CA VAL A 248 -10.43 2.25 -3.26
C VAL A 248 -9.75 1.51 -4.39
N VAL A 249 -8.86 0.58 -4.05
CA VAL A 249 -8.18 -0.28 -5.01
C VAL A 249 -9.03 -1.54 -5.20
N THR A 250 -9.70 -1.65 -6.34
CA THR A 250 -10.51 -2.83 -6.70
C THR A 250 -9.67 -3.86 -7.45
N ARG A 251 -8.68 -3.41 -8.23
CA ARG A 251 -7.71 -4.28 -8.89
C ARG A 251 -6.30 -3.83 -8.58
N GLY A 252 -5.50 -4.68 -7.92
CA GLY A 252 -4.16 -4.34 -7.46
C GLY A 252 -3.50 -5.49 -6.71
N VAL A 253 -2.26 -5.30 -6.25
CA VAL A 253 -1.51 -6.32 -5.48
C VAL A 253 -2.13 -6.58 -4.11
N ALA A 254 -2.63 -5.53 -3.48
CA ALA A 254 -3.47 -5.62 -2.28
C ALA A 254 -4.71 -4.76 -2.48
N PRO A 255 -5.82 -5.31 -2.98
CA PRO A 255 -7.07 -4.57 -3.06
C PRO A 255 -7.54 -4.14 -1.66
N GLY A 256 -8.12 -2.95 -1.55
CA GLY A 256 -8.53 -2.38 -0.27
C GLY A 256 -8.72 -0.87 -0.30
N VAL A 257 -8.94 -0.29 0.88
CA VAL A 257 -9.14 1.15 1.07
C VAL A 257 -7.87 1.77 1.68
N TYR A 258 -7.33 2.80 1.02
CA TYR A 258 -6.08 3.44 1.37
C TYR A 258 -6.26 4.95 1.56
N TYR A 259 -5.60 5.51 2.58
CA TYR A 259 -5.56 6.95 2.79
C TYR A 259 -4.29 7.54 2.19
N GLY A 260 -4.44 8.48 1.27
CA GLY A 260 -3.32 9.17 0.63
C GLY A 260 -2.66 8.43 -0.54
N TYR A 261 -2.05 9.22 -1.42
CA TYR A 261 -1.51 8.75 -2.69
C TYR A 261 -0.39 7.71 -2.50
N TYR A 262 0.46 7.93 -1.49
CA TYR A 262 1.63 7.08 -1.25
C TYR A 262 1.26 5.68 -0.76
N ALA A 263 0.28 5.57 0.15
CA ALA A 263 -0.17 4.28 0.67
C ALA A 263 -0.83 3.45 -0.43
N MET A 264 -1.69 4.07 -1.24
CA MET A 264 -2.32 3.42 -2.39
C MET A 264 -1.28 2.91 -3.40
N MET A 265 -0.31 3.74 -3.79
CA MET A 265 0.73 3.35 -4.75
C MET A 265 1.69 2.28 -4.19
N ARG A 266 2.08 2.39 -2.91
CA ARG A 266 3.05 1.48 -2.29
C ARG A 266 2.44 0.13 -1.93
N ASP A 267 1.31 0.15 -1.24
CA ASP A 267 0.73 -1.04 -0.61
C ASP A 267 -0.33 -1.66 -1.51
N GLY A 268 -1.23 -0.84 -2.06
CA GLY A 268 -2.35 -1.33 -2.88
C GLY A 268 -1.91 -1.79 -4.26
N LEU A 269 -1.11 -0.98 -4.95
CA LEU A 269 -0.69 -1.24 -6.33
C LEU A 269 0.73 -1.79 -6.47
N TYR A 270 1.53 -1.68 -5.42
CA TYR A 270 2.95 -2.03 -5.45
C TYR A 270 3.70 -1.41 -6.64
N TRP A 271 3.40 -0.15 -6.95
CA TRP A 271 4.01 0.62 -8.04
C TRP A 271 3.75 0.03 -9.44
N ALA A 272 2.69 -0.74 -9.59
CA ALA A 272 2.25 -1.32 -10.85
C ALA A 272 0.91 -0.72 -11.30
N SER A 273 0.27 -1.37 -12.27
CA SER A 273 -1.06 -1.01 -12.74
C SER A 273 -2.17 -1.53 -11.83
N GLY A 274 -3.37 -1.01 -12.00
CA GLY A 274 -4.55 -1.43 -11.27
C GLY A 274 -5.79 -0.64 -11.64
N ALA A 275 -6.88 -0.87 -10.90
CA ALA A 275 -8.11 -0.08 -10.96
C ALA A 275 -8.34 0.56 -9.59
N VAL A 276 -8.50 1.89 -9.59
CA VAL A 276 -8.60 2.70 -8.38
C VAL A 276 -9.73 3.70 -8.52
N HIS A 277 -10.56 3.81 -7.48
CA HIS A 277 -11.58 4.84 -7.34
C HIS A 277 -11.17 5.83 -6.26
N VAL A 278 -11.62 7.08 -6.38
CA VAL A 278 -11.34 8.15 -5.41
C VAL A 278 -12.61 8.49 -4.65
N SER A 279 -12.51 8.68 -3.34
CA SER A 279 -13.61 9.09 -2.48
C SER A 279 -13.13 10.16 -1.50
N ASN A 280 -14.04 11.08 -1.14
CA ASN A 280 -13.71 12.19 -0.23
C ASN A 280 -13.82 11.76 1.24
N THR A 281 -14.68 10.78 1.55
CA THR A 281 -14.87 10.28 2.91
C THR A 281 -14.47 8.82 3.02
N LYS A 282 -14.03 8.42 4.21
CA LYS A 282 -13.71 7.03 4.52
C LYS A 282 -14.93 6.12 4.42
N ALA A 283 -16.10 6.62 4.86
CA ALA A 283 -17.34 5.85 4.86
C ALA A 283 -17.76 5.49 3.43
N ASP A 284 -17.70 6.44 2.50
CA ASP A 284 -18.01 6.19 1.09
C ASP A 284 -17.01 5.22 0.45
N ALA A 285 -15.73 5.36 0.78
CA ALA A 285 -14.68 4.46 0.30
C ALA A 285 -14.88 3.03 0.78
N ASP A 286 -15.18 2.85 2.08
CA ASP A 286 -15.48 1.53 2.68
C ASP A 286 -16.74 0.92 2.04
N ALA A 287 -17.81 1.72 1.86
CA ALA A 287 -19.06 1.26 1.24
C ALA A 287 -18.85 0.83 -0.21
N LEU A 288 -18.12 1.62 -1.01
CA LEU A 288 -17.78 1.30 -2.39
C LEU A 288 -16.96 0.00 -2.45
N PHE A 289 -15.93 -0.15 -1.61
CA PHE A 289 -15.12 -1.37 -1.61
C PHE A 289 -15.94 -2.61 -1.26
N VAL A 290 -16.81 -2.53 -0.24
CA VAL A 290 -17.70 -3.64 0.12
C VAL A 290 -18.63 -3.98 -1.04
N ASN A 291 -19.22 -2.98 -1.71
CA ASN A 291 -20.07 -3.21 -2.87
C ASN A 291 -19.35 -3.93 -4.02
N GLU A 292 -18.15 -3.47 -4.38
CA GLU A 292 -17.31 -4.10 -5.43
C GLU A 292 -16.86 -5.51 -5.04
N PHE A 293 -16.58 -5.72 -3.74
CA PHE A 293 -16.21 -7.04 -3.21
C PHE A 293 -17.37 -8.03 -3.31
N MET A 294 -18.57 -7.62 -2.87
CA MET A 294 -19.78 -8.45 -2.95
C MET A 294 -20.21 -8.71 -4.40
N SER A 295 -19.85 -7.81 -5.32
CA SER A 295 -20.09 -7.97 -6.76
C SER A 295 -19.03 -8.80 -7.49
N HIS A 296 -18.04 -9.38 -6.78
CA HIS A 296 -16.92 -10.13 -7.35
C HIS A 296 -16.03 -9.35 -8.34
N ASN A 297 -16.00 -8.02 -8.24
CA ASN A 297 -15.18 -7.16 -9.09
C ASN A 297 -13.77 -6.90 -8.50
N VAL A 298 -13.52 -7.37 -7.27
CA VAL A 298 -12.23 -7.20 -6.60
C VAL A 298 -11.25 -8.28 -7.07
N VAL A 299 -10.14 -7.85 -7.68
CA VAL A 299 -9.14 -8.73 -8.30
C VAL A 299 -7.76 -8.48 -7.71
N THR A 300 -7.20 -9.49 -7.04
CA THR A 300 -5.80 -9.47 -6.60
C THR A 300 -4.89 -9.80 -7.77
N LEU A 301 -4.04 -8.85 -8.15
CA LEU A 301 -3.01 -9.05 -9.14
C LEU A 301 -1.79 -9.73 -8.50
N PRO A 302 -1.10 -10.63 -9.23
CA PRO A 302 0.18 -11.12 -8.76
C PRO A 302 1.12 -9.94 -8.59
N CYS A 303 1.90 -9.97 -7.51
CA CYS A 303 3.08 -9.12 -7.39
C CYS A 303 4.11 -9.66 -8.40
N GLU A 304 3.90 -9.39 -9.69
CA GLU A 304 4.92 -9.61 -10.69
C GLU A 304 6.09 -8.74 -10.27
N ASN A 305 7.16 -9.41 -9.83
CA ASN A 305 8.36 -8.76 -9.36
C ASN A 305 8.92 -7.93 -10.52
N ILE A 306 8.58 -6.64 -10.57
CA ILE A 306 9.22 -5.63 -11.42
C ILE A 306 10.67 -5.40 -10.92
N GLY A 307 11.42 -6.47 -10.63
CA GLY A 307 12.79 -6.36 -10.12
C GLY A 307 13.34 -7.52 -9.28
N SER A 308 12.80 -8.73 -9.35
CA SER A 308 13.47 -9.88 -8.75
C SER A 308 13.49 -11.05 -9.71
N SER A 309 14.56 -11.11 -10.51
CA SER A 309 14.95 -12.31 -11.24
C SER A 309 15.55 -13.40 -10.33
N ASP A 310 15.65 -13.19 -9.01
CA ASP A 310 16.35 -14.11 -8.08
C ASP A 310 15.65 -14.32 -6.72
N LEU A 311 14.31 -14.38 -6.65
CA LEU A 311 13.65 -14.89 -5.44
C LEU A 311 12.78 -16.11 -5.71
N GLU A 312 13.33 -17.26 -5.29
CA GLU A 312 12.59 -18.45 -4.91
C GLU A 312 11.38 -18.04 -4.04
N VAL A 313 10.19 -18.47 -4.47
CA VAL A 313 8.89 -18.11 -3.88
C VAL A 313 8.89 -18.38 -2.36
N ALA A 314 8.89 -17.30 -1.57
CA ALA A 314 8.56 -17.34 -0.16
C ALA A 314 7.03 -17.53 -0.05
N GLY A 315 6.60 -18.53 0.73
CA GLY A 315 5.19 -18.87 0.88
C GLY A 315 4.41 -17.72 1.51
N LEU A 316 3.40 -17.22 0.80
CA LEU A 316 2.46 -16.24 1.34
C LEU A 316 1.53 -16.93 2.33
N ARG A 317 1.47 -16.46 3.58
CA ARG A 317 0.52 -16.98 4.58
C ARG A 317 -0.39 -15.87 5.04
N VAL A 318 -1.68 -15.97 4.71
CA VAL A 318 -2.72 -15.05 5.18
C VAL A 318 -3.25 -15.56 6.51
N LYS A 319 -3.19 -14.73 7.56
CA LYS A 319 -3.88 -14.99 8.82
C LYS A 319 -5.07 -14.05 8.94
N ALA A 320 -6.27 -14.63 9.01
CA ALA A 320 -7.44 -13.90 9.46
C ALA A 320 -7.40 -13.81 10.99
N SER A 321 -7.48 -12.60 11.52
CA SER A 321 -7.57 -12.31 12.95
C SER A 321 -8.86 -11.51 13.20
N MET A 322 -9.77 -12.07 13.98
CA MET A 322 -11.04 -11.44 14.30
C MET A 322 -10.88 -10.60 15.55
N ASN A 323 -11.19 -9.31 15.47
CA ASN A 323 -11.19 -8.44 16.63
C ASN A 323 -12.44 -8.77 17.47
N PRO A 324 -12.29 -9.26 18.72
CA PRO A 324 -13.40 -9.78 19.51
C PRO A 324 -14.38 -8.68 19.95
N ILE A 325 -13.98 -7.40 19.92
CA ILE A 325 -14.81 -6.28 20.37
C ILE A 325 -15.66 -5.72 19.24
N SER A 326 -15.11 -5.62 18.02
CA SER A 326 -15.82 -5.01 16.89
C SER A 326 -16.43 -6.03 15.93
N LYS A 327 -16.20 -7.34 16.15
CA LYS A 327 -16.50 -8.43 15.21
C LYS A 327 -15.93 -8.22 13.79
N LYS A 328 -15.01 -7.27 13.60
CA LYS A 328 -14.36 -7.05 12.31
C LYS A 328 -13.24 -8.07 12.11
N VAL A 329 -13.24 -8.71 10.95
CA VAL A 329 -12.17 -9.61 10.50
C VAL A 329 -11.07 -8.77 9.87
N PHE A 330 -9.84 -8.92 10.34
CA PHE A 330 -8.65 -8.31 9.77
C PHE A 330 -7.82 -9.40 9.11
N TYR A 331 -7.33 -9.15 7.90
CA TYR A 331 -6.39 -10.03 7.23
C TYR A 331 -4.98 -9.46 7.40
N GLU A 332 -4.13 -10.16 8.15
CA GLU A 332 -2.70 -9.86 8.21
C GLU A 332 -1.97 -10.79 7.22
N ILE A 333 -1.30 -10.16 6.26
CA ILE A 333 -0.46 -10.87 5.29
C ILE A 333 0.95 -10.94 5.87
N PHE A 334 1.43 -12.15 6.17
CA PHE A 334 2.79 -12.37 6.63
C PHE A 334 3.67 -12.88 5.50
N LEU A 335 4.81 -12.21 5.31
CA LEU A 335 5.91 -12.72 4.49
C LEU A 335 6.85 -13.53 5.39
N GLU A 336 6.73 -14.85 5.33
CA GLU A 336 7.60 -15.76 6.10
C GLU A 336 8.86 -16.04 5.27
N ALA A 337 9.99 -15.45 5.67
CA ALA A 337 11.28 -15.73 5.04
C ALA A 337 11.71 -17.16 5.39
N LYS A 338 11.93 -18.01 4.38
CA LYS A 338 12.54 -19.33 4.59
C LYS A 338 13.96 -19.14 5.18
N PRO A 339 14.36 -19.95 6.17
CA PRO A 339 15.76 -19.98 6.59
C PRO A 339 16.61 -20.54 5.44
N ASP A 340 17.69 -19.83 5.09
CA ASP A 340 18.71 -20.32 4.15
C ASP A 340 19.25 -21.68 4.65
N VAL A 341 19.15 -22.72 3.82
CA VAL A 341 19.62 -24.10 4.10
C VAL A 341 21.04 -24.30 3.59
#